data_AF-A0A7X8X1N2-F1
#
_entry.id   AF-A0A7X8X1N2-F1
#
_cell.length_a   1.000
_cell.length_b   1.000
_cell.length_c   1.000
_cell.angle_alpha   90.00
_cell.angle_beta   90.00
_cell.angle_gamma   90.00
#
_symmetry.space_group_name_H-M   'P 1'
#
loop_
_entity.id
_entity.type
_entity.pdbx_description
1 polymer ?
#
loop_
_entity_poly.entity_id
_entity_poly.type
_entity_poly.pdbx_seq_one_letter_code
_entity_poly.pdbx_strand_id
1 'polypeptide(L)'
;MRKTLILILFLLSLVFLSSCYRDNKFAYIESILVYVNDELVEGSYVYFDGNSLKDYAGKKRTKEHIYYKVDIDGWENNIKVVFNVYSENEVSTFKVRKSFNDTTNYSSIFFEEEDITKEGNIYKFSYEFALSHTFNMITLTSYMSDGIKYYNVKRGKLYTLFGVYLNVKA
;
A
#
# COMPACT_ATOMS: atom_id res chain seq x y z
N MET A 1 38.63 -32.60 -30.58
CA MET A 1 38.35 -31.14 -30.52
C MET A 1 36.87 -30.78 -30.68
N ARG A 2 36.15 -31.36 -31.66
CA ARG A 2 34.72 -31.03 -31.91
C ARG A 2 33.77 -31.34 -30.73
N LYS A 3 34.02 -32.41 -29.96
CA LYS A 3 33.22 -32.80 -28.78
C LYS A 3 33.40 -31.85 -27.58
N THR A 4 34.61 -31.32 -27.40
CA THR A 4 34.95 -30.39 -26.32
C THR A 4 34.31 -29.02 -26.52
N LEU A 5 34.22 -28.56 -27.78
CA LEU A 5 33.58 -27.29 -28.14
C LEU A 5 32.07 -27.30 -27.86
N ILE A 6 31.40 -28.42 -28.12
CA ILE A 6 29.95 -28.59 -27.86
C ILE A 6 29.66 -28.54 -26.35
N LEU A 7 30.52 -29.17 -25.53
CA LEU A 7 30.36 -29.16 -24.07
C LEU A 7 30.49 -27.74 -23.49
N ILE A 8 31.44 -26.95 -24.01
CA ILE A 8 31.63 -25.54 -23.60
C ILE A 8 30.43 -24.69 -24.01
N LEU A 9 29.91 -24.86 -25.23
CA LEU A 9 28.70 -24.16 -25.67
C LEU A 9 27.48 -24.52 -24.81
N PHE A 10 27.34 -25.78 -24.40
CA PHE A 10 26.24 -26.23 -23.54
C PHE A 10 26.34 -25.62 -22.13
N LEU A 11 27.54 -25.58 -21.55
CA LEU A 11 27.80 -24.92 -20.26
C LEU A 11 27.56 -23.41 -20.30
N LEU A 12 27.96 -22.71 -21.38
CA LEU A 12 27.64 -21.29 -21.54
C LEU A 12 26.12 -21.06 -21.67
N SER A 13 25.39 -21.93 -22.37
CA SER A 13 23.94 -21.80 -22.50
C SER A 13 23.18 -21.98 -21.18
N LEU A 14 23.71 -22.80 -20.26
CA LEU A 14 23.16 -22.97 -18.91
C LEU A 14 23.33 -21.70 -18.05
N VAL A 15 24.42 -20.93 -18.23
CA VAL A 15 24.64 -19.66 -17.53
C VAL A 15 23.67 -18.57 -18.02
N PHE A 16 23.31 -18.58 -19.31
CA PHE A 16 22.31 -17.66 -19.87
C PHE A 16 20.85 -18.04 -19.55
N LEU A 17 20.57 -19.28 -19.14
CA LEU A 17 19.22 -19.69 -18.73
C LEU A 17 18.90 -19.31 -17.27
N SER A 18 19.91 -19.07 -16.43
CA SER A 18 19.73 -18.59 -15.05
C SER A 18 19.45 -17.08 -14.95
N SER A 19 19.54 -16.31 -16.04
CA SER A 19 19.31 -14.85 -16.01
C SER A 19 17.85 -14.43 -16.28
N CYS A 20 16.93 -15.38 -16.44
CA CYS A 20 15.50 -15.11 -16.24
C CYS A 20 15.13 -15.19 -14.74
N TYR A 21 15.94 -14.59 -13.86
CA TYR A 21 15.51 -14.28 -12.51
C TYR A 21 14.51 -13.13 -12.63
N ARG A 22 13.23 -13.46 -12.74
CA ARG A 22 12.16 -12.48 -12.57
C ARG A 22 12.26 -11.98 -11.14
N ASP A 23 12.86 -10.80 -11.00
CA ASP A 23 12.74 -9.89 -9.86
C ASP A 23 11.26 -9.51 -9.69
N ASN A 24 10.42 -10.48 -9.28
CA ASN A 24 9.05 -10.22 -8.84
C ASN A 24 9.11 -9.71 -7.40
N LYS A 25 9.84 -8.61 -7.22
CA LYS A 25 10.00 -7.88 -5.97
C LYS A 25 8.64 -7.33 -5.57
N PHE A 26 8.00 -8.03 -4.66
CA PHE A 26 6.61 -7.78 -4.30
C PHE A 26 6.52 -7.03 -2.96
N ALA A 27 5.83 -5.89 -2.95
CA ALA A 27 5.49 -5.16 -1.75
C ALA A 27 4.01 -4.79 -1.76
N TYR A 28 3.33 -5.02 -0.64
CA TYR A 28 1.89 -4.81 -0.51
C TYR A 28 1.50 -4.38 0.89
N ILE A 29 0.43 -3.60 1.02
CA ILE A 29 -0.19 -3.35 2.33
C ILE A 29 -0.81 -4.67 2.77
N GLU A 30 -0.37 -5.26 3.87
CA GLU A 30 -0.99 -6.46 4.43
C GLU A 30 -2.33 -6.11 5.10
N SER A 31 -2.31 -5.05 5.91
CA SER A 31 -3.49 -4.53 6.60
C SER A 31 -3.35 -3.05 6.93
N ILE A 32 -4.49 -2.40 7.10
CA ILE A 32 -4.60 -1.06 7.69
C ILE A 32 -5.50 -1.18 8.91
N LEU A 33 -5.02 -0.69 10.05
CA LEU A 33 -5.82 -0.58 11.27
C LEU A 33 -6.07 0.90 11.53
N VAL A 34 -7.32 1.26 11.79
CA VAL A 34 -7.71 2.63 12.11
C VAL A 34 -8.31 2.64 13.49
N TYR A 35 -7.77 3.51 14.36
CA TYR A 35 -8.28 3.73 15.69
C TYR A 35 -8.86 5.14 15.77
N VAL A 36 -10.04 5.25 16.38
CA VAL A 36 -10.71 6.52 16.69
C VAL A 36 -10.82 6.59 18.21
N ASN A 37 -10.15 7.57 18.82
CA ASN A 37 -10.05 7.71 20.28
C ASN A 37 -9.64 6.39 20.96
N ASP A 38 -8.57 5.77 20.43
CA ASP A 38 -8.00 4.49 20.88
C ASP A 38 -8.89 3.24 20.64
N GLU A 39 -10.07 3.38 20.04
CA GLU A 39 -10.92 2.25 19.67
C GLU A 39 -10.70 1.83 18.22
N LEU A 40 -10.45 0.54 17.97
CA LEU A 40 -10.30 -0.01 16.63
C LEU A 40 -11.66 0.04 15.91
N VAL A 41 -11.71 0.71 14.76
CA VAL A 41 -12.93 0.84 13.95
C VAL A 41 -12.82 0.07 12.64
N GLU A 42 -13.93 -0.58 12.29
CA GLU A 42 -14.07 -1.23 10.99
C GLU A 42 -14.50 -0.23 9.92
N GLY A 43 -14.12 -0.53 8.68
CA GLY A 43 -14.37 0.28 7.51
C GLY A 43 -14.79 -0.57 6.33
N SER A 44 -15.17 0.09 5.25
CA SER A 44 -15.50 -0.53 3.97
C SER A 44 -14.47 -0.16 2.91
N TYR A 45 -14.45 -0.88 1.80
CA TYR A 45 -13.62 -0.48 0.67
C TYR A 45 -14.43 0.36 -0.30
N VAL A 46 -13.86 1.46 -0.76
CA VAL A 46 -14.43 2.32 -1.81
C VAL A 46 -13.41 2.59 -2.90
N TYR A 47 -13.85 3.01 -4.08
CA TYR A 47 -12.96 3.49 -5.14
C TYR A 47 -13.50 4.80 -5.72
N PHE A 48 -12.61 5.63 -6.27
CA PHE A 48 -12.99 6.86 -6.95
C PHE A 48 -13.08 6.61 -8.46
N ASP A 49 -14.25 6.80 -9.06
CA ASP A 49 -14.49 6.58 -10.50
C ASP A 49 -14.15 7.78 -11.39
N GLY A 50 -13.59 8.85 -10.81
CA GLY A 50 -13.35 10.13 -11.48
C GLY A 50 -14.37 11.21 -11.12
N ASN A 51 -15.56 10.82 -10.64
CA ASN A 51 -16.63 11.75 -10.26
C ASN A 51 -17.04 11.59 -8.79
N SER A 52 -17.10 10.36 -8.28
CA SER A 52 -17.57 10.08 -6.93
C SER A 52 -16.93 8.82 -6.34
N LEU A 53 -16.94 8.73 -5.01
CA LEU A 53 -16.59 7.50 -4.31
C LEU A 53 -17.75 6.49 -4.43
N LYS A 54 -17.40 5.26 -4.80
CA LYS A 54 -18.33 4.13 -4.95
C LYS A 54 -17.91 2.97 -4.07
N ASP A 55 -18.87 2.22 -3.56
CA ASP A 55 -18.60 1.00 -2.79
C ASP A 55 -17.88 -0.05 -3.64
N TYR A 56 -16.80 -0.60 -3.09
CA TYR A 56 -16.01 -1.63 -3.74
C TYR A 56 -16.43 -3.02 -3.25
N ALA A 57 -17.26 -3.71 -4.05
CA ALA A 57 -17.76 -5.05 -3.73
C ALA A 57 -16.74 -6.20 -3.95
N GLY A 58 -15.43 -5.92 -4.07
CA GLY A 58 -14.37 -6.95 -4.14
C GLY A 58 -14.36 -7.84 -5.40
N LYS A 59 -15.23 -7.58 -6.39
CA LYS A 59 -15.41 -8.43 -7.58
C LYS A 59 -14.89 -7.82 -8.89
N LYS A 60 -14.74 -6.50 -8.97
CA LYS A 60 -14.24 -5.84 -10.17
C LYS A 60 -12.72 -5.71 -10.12
N ARG A 61 -12.03 -6.26 -11.12
CA ARG A 61 -10.70 -5.75 -11.49
C ARG A 61 -10.91 -4.31 -11.91
N THR A 62 -10.21 -3.41 -11.26
CA THR A 62 -10.31 -1.99 -11.54
C THR A 62 -8.92 -1.37 -11.66
N LYS A 63 -8.80 -0.37 -12.53
CA LYS A 63 -7.64 0.53 -12.59
C LYS A 63 -7.78 1.69 -11.58
N GLU A 64 -8.95 1.86 -10.99
CA GLU A 64 -9.25 2.90 -10.01
C GLU A 64 -8.54 2.63 -8.69
N HIS A 65 -8.22 3.72 -7.99
CA HIS A 65 -7.62 3.68 -6.67
C HIS A 65 -8.67 3.25 -5.64
N ILE A 66 -8.36 2.20 -4.87
CA ILE A 66 -9.22 1.74 -3.77
C ILE A 66 -8.73 2.31 -2.44
N TYR A 67 -9.65 2.72 -1.59
CA TYR A 67 -9.39 3.27 -0.26
C TYR A 67 -10.18 2.47 0.78
N TYR A 68 -9.61 2.36 1.98
CA TYR A 68 -10.31 1.90 3.16
C TYR A 68 -11.07 3.09 3.76
N LYS A 69 -12.40 3.09 3.59
CA LYS A 69 -13.31 4.12 4.10
C LYS A 69 -13.66 3.82 5.55
N VAL A 70 -13.44 4.80 6.41
CA VAL A 70 -13.88 4.78 7.80
C VAL A 70 -14.86 5.93 7.99
N ASP A 71 -16.05 5.61 8.49
CA ASP A 71 -17.03 6.62 8.89
C ASP A 71 -16.68 7.13 10.30
N ILE A 72 -16.67 8.45 10.48
CA ILE A 72 -16.34 9.08 11.75
C ILE A 72 -17.46 10.05 12.12
N ASP A 73 -17.91 10.01 13.37
CA ASP A 73 -18.93 10.92 13.88
C ASP A 73 -18.25 12.17 14.46
N GLY A 74 -18.36 13.29 13.75
CA GLY A 74 -17.79 14.58 14.15
C GLY A 74 -16.28 14.73 13.97
N TRP A 75 -15.81 15.97 14.12
CA TRP A 75 -14.41 16.34 13.90
C TRP A 75 -13.53 16.26 15.15
N GLU A 76 -14.12 16.07 16.33
CA GLU A 76 -13.41 16.08 17.61
C GLU A 76 -12.90 14.68 17.98
N ASN A 77 -12.08 14.09 17.11
CA ASN A 77 -11.57 12.73 17.28
C ASN A 77 -10.04 12.69 17.15
N ASN A 78 -9.36 11.93 18.00
CA ASN A 78 -7.98 11.53 17.76
C ASN A 78 -7.96 10.28 16.88
N ILE A 79 -7.20 10.32 15.79
CA ILE A 79 -7.13 9.26 14.80
C ILE A 79 -5.72 8.70 14.77
N LYS A 80 -5.61 7.38 14.86
CA LYS A 80 -4.36 6.66 14.62
C LYS A 80 -4.55 5.66 13.50
N VAL A 81 -3.72 5.77 12.47
CA VAL A 81 -3.68 4.83 11.36
C VAL A 81 -2.39 4.03 11.43
N VAL A 82 -2.52 2.71 11.50
CA VAL A 82 -1.38 1.78 11.47
C VAL A 82 -1.36 1.10 10.11
N PHE A 83 -0.24 1.19 9.42
CA PHE A 83 0.02 0.47 8.18
C PHE A 83 0.92 -0.73 8.48
N ASN A 84 0.48 -1.92 8.09
CA ASN A 84 1.33 -3.10 8.05
C ASN A 84 1.59 -3.41 6.58
N VAL A 85 2.86 -3.38 6.17
CA VAL A 85 3.28 -3.54 4.78
C VAL A 85 4.19 -4.75 4.68
N TYR A 86 3.81 -5.73 3.87
CA TYR A 86 4.71 -6.79 3.47
C TYR A 86 5.67 -6.32 2.39
N SER A 87 6.95 -6.63 2.51
CA SER A 87 7.94 -6.49 1.44
C SER A 87 9.00 -7.58 1.52
N GLU A 88 9.36 -8.16 0.37
CA GLU A 88 10.49 -9.10 0.27
C GLU A 88 11.85 -8.40 0.26
N ASN A 89 11.86 -7.08 0.03
CA ASN A 89 13.07 -6.26 0.09
C ASN A 89 13.13 -5.50 1.40
N GLU A 90 14.35 -5.12 1.77
CA GLU A 90 14.60 -4.09 2.77
C GLU A 90 13.94 -2.77 2.36
N VAL A 91 13.21 -2.17 3.30
CA VAL A 91 12.60 -0.85 3.16
C VAL A 91 13.06 0.02 4.32
N SER A 92 13.77 1.11 4.01
CA SER A 92 14.25 2.06 5.02
C SER A 92 13.28 3.23 5.24
N THR A 93 12.42 3.52 4.27
CA THR A 93 11.59 4.73 4.30
C THR A 93 10.21 4.47 3.67
N PHE A 94 9.15 4.97 4.32
CA PHE A 94 7.81 5.05 3.75
C PHE A 94 7.36 6.51 3.59
N LYS A 95 6.61 6.78 2.52
CA LYS A 95 6.03 8.11 2.27
C LYS A 95 4.51 8.05 2.30
N VAL A 96 3.91 8.83 3.18
CA VAL A 96 2.47 9.04 3.25
C VAL A 96 2.11 10.42 2.70
N ARG A 97 1.07 10.49 1.88
CA ARG A 97 0.47 11.73 1.38
C ARG A 97 -0.85 12.00 2.10
N LYS A 98 -1.07 13.24 2.52
CA LYS A 98 -2.35 13.70 3.07
C LYS A 98 -3.01 14.68 2.11
N SER A 99 -4.29 14.51 1.84
CA SER A 99 -5.06 15.41 0.98
C SER A 99 -6.52 15.52 1.43
N PHE A 100 -7.20 16.56 0.92
CA PHE A 100 -8.62 16.81 1.17
C PHE A 100 -9.41 16.65 -0.11
N ASN A 101 -10.32 15.67 -0.17
CA ASN A 101 -11.25 15.39 -1.29
C ASN A 101 -10.66 15.32 -2.71
N ASP A 102 -9.34 15.33 -2.85
CA ASP A 102 -8.63 15.37 -4.12
C ASP A 102 -7.29 14.64 -3.98
N THR A 103 -6.79 14.12 -5.09
CA THR A 103 -5.51 13.41 -5.21
C THR A 103 -4.38 14.32 -5.70
N THR A 104 -4.67 15.56 -6.14
CA THR A 104 -3.65 16.44 -6.75
C THR A 104 -2.94 17.35 -5.76
N ASN A 105 -3.63 17.87 -4.73
CA ASN A 105 -3.03 18.70 -3.69
C ASN A 105 -2.73 17.90 -2.43
N TYR A 106 -1.45 17.64 -2.16
CA TYR A 106 -1.03 16.83 -1.03
C TYR A 106 0.15 17.41 -0.26
N SER A 107 0.16 17.18 1.05
CA SER A 107 1.37 17.26 1.89
C SER A 107 1.95 15.85 2.06
N SER A 108 3.26 15.75 2.30
CA SER A 108 3.94 14.46 2.49
C SER A 108 4.51 14.34 3.89
N ILE A 109 4.45 13.13 4.45
CA ILE A 109 5.11 12.72 5.68
C ILE A 109 6.00 11.53 5.33
N PHE A 110 7.21 11.52 5.86
CA PHE A 110 8.16 10.43 5.70
C PHE A 110 8.30 9.70 7.03
N PHE A 111 8.29 8.38 6.98
CA PHE A 111 8.60 7.49 8.09
C PHE A 111 9.94 6.87 7.76
N GLU A 112 10.96 7.19 8.54
CA GLU A 112 12.31 6.67 8.35
C GLU A 112 12.50 5.36 9.14
N GLU A 113 13.67 4.74 9.04
CA GLU A 113 13.94 3.42 9.62
C GLU A 113 13.63 3.35 11.12
N GLU A 114 13.87 4.45 11.85
CA GLU A 114 13.59 4.57 13.29
C GLU A 114 12.09 4.61 13.63
N ASP A 115 11.24 5.01 12.69
CA ASP A 115 9.78 5.04 12.84
C ASP A 115 9.11 3.70 12.50
N ILE A 116 9.89 2.75 11.97
CA ILE A 116 9.41 1.50 11.37
C ILE A 116 9.80 0.33 12.27
N THR A 117 8.78 -0.40 12.74
CA THR A 117 9.00 -1.71 13.38
C THR A 117 8.95 -2.81 12.33
N LYS A 118 9.96 -3.68 12.31
CA LYS A 118 10.03 -4.81 11.37
C LYS A 118 9.82 -6.15 12.09
N GLU A 119 8.87 -6.94 11.62
CA GLU A 119 8.59 -8.30 12.09
C GLU A 119 8.60 -9.26 10.89
N GLY A 120 9.73 -9.93 10.67
CA GLY A 120 9.94 -10.74 9.47
C GLY A 120 9.93 -9.86 8.21
N ASN A 121 9.00 -10.14 7.28
CA ASN A 121 8.80 -9.36 6.05
C ASN A 121 7.74 -8.26 6.21
N ILE A 122 7.20 -8.05 7.41
CA ILE A 122 6.20 -7.01 7.69
C ILE A 122 6.88 -5.79 8.29
N TYR A 123 6.64 -4.63 7.68
CA TYR A 123 7.04 -3.31 8.13
C TYR A 123 5.81 -2.58 8.67
N LYS A 124 5.88 -2.13 9.92
CA LYS A 124 4.80 -1.50 10.64
C LYS A 124 5.18 -0.08 11.04
N PHE A 125 4.31 0.87 10.73
CA PHE A 125 4.44 2.27 11.15
C PHE A 125 3.05 2.87 11.37
N SER A 126 2.98 3.95 12.14
CA SER A 126 1.70 4.56 12.49
C SER A 126 1.72 6.08 12.39
N TYR A 127 0.62 6.65 11.90
CA TYR A 127 0.38 8.08 11.89
C TYR A 127 -0.76 8.44 12.83
N GLU A 128 -0.50 9.32 13.79
CA GLU A 128 -1.48 9.80 14.76
C GLU A 128 -1.71 11.31 14.62
N PHE A 129 -2.97 11.75 14.70
CA PHE A 129 -3.36 13.13 14.54
C PHE A 129 -4.74 13.44 15.13
N ALA A 130 -4.90 14.66 15.62
CA ALA A 130 -6.22 15.22 15.89
C ALA A 130 -6.94 15.51 14.57
N LEU A 131 -8.12 14.93 14.40
CA LEU A 131 -8.95 15.12 13.21
C LEU A 131 -9.31 16.60 13.08
N SER A 132 -9.25 17.10 11.85
CA SER A 132 -9.57 18.48 11.51
C SER A 132 -9.97 18.55 10.05
N HIS A 133 -10.60 19.66 9.64
CA HIS A 133 -11.05 19.91 8.28
C HIS A 133 -9.90 20.04 7.24
N THR A 134 -8.66 19.77 7.63
CA THR A 134 -7.47 20.00 6.80
C THR A 134 -7.16 18.86 5.83
N PHE A 135 -7.62 17.64 6.13
CA PHE A 135 -7.51 16.49 5.22
C PHE A 135 -8.53 15.41 5.60
N ASN A 136 -8.83 14.54 4.65
CA ASN A 136 -9.68 13.37 4.88
C ASN A 136 -9.22 12.14 4.09
N MET A 137 -8.06 12.22 3.43
CA MET A 137 -7.48 11.11 2.69
C MET A 137 -6.00 10.98 3.05
N ILE A 138 -5.60 9.75 3.38
CA ILE A 138 -4.23 9.37 3.70
C ILE A 138 -3.83 8.32 2.68
N THR A 139 -2.86 8.60 1.83
CA THR A 139 -2.39 7.68 0.79
C THR A 139 -0.99 7.19 1.10
N LEU A 140 -0.76 5.88 1.11
CA LEU A 140 0.57 5.30 1.22
C LEU A 140 1.20 5.18 -0.16
N THR A 141 2.15 6.06 -0.44
CA THR A 141 2.89 6.07 -1.70
C THR A 141 4.22 5.34 -1.52
N SER A 142 4.45 4.30 -2.30
CA SER A 142 5.75 3.63 -2.31
C SER A 142 6.79 4.49 -3.04
N TYR A 143 8.07 4.22 -2.80
CA TYR A 143 9.18 4.74 -3.61
C TYR A 143 9.17 4.19 -5.06
N MET A 144 8.45 3.09 -5.31
CA MET A 144 8.07 2.65 -6.65
C MET A 144 6.91 3.51 -7.15
N SER A 145 7.04 4.03 -8.37
CA SER A 145 6.23 5.08 -9.02
C SER A 145 4.69 4.94 -8.97
N ASP A 146 4.15 3.79 -8.54
CA ASP A 146 2.73 3.42 -8.68
C ASP A 146 2.01 3.14 -7.34
N GLY A 147 2.60 3.51 -6.20
CA GLY A 147 2.03 3.20 -4.87
C GLY A 147 2.31 1.75 -4.40
N ILE A 148 1.82 1.38 -3.21
CA ILE A 148 1.99 0.01 -2.68
C ILE A 148 0.83 -0.88 -3.17
N LYS A 149 1.12 -1.88 -4.01
CA LYS A 149 0.11 -2.74 -4.66
C LYS A 149 -0.43 -3.74 -3.65
N TYR A 150 -1.73 -3.75 -3.35
CA TYR A 150 -2.34 -4.76 -2.47
C TYR A 150 -2.47 -6.12 -3.21
N TYR A 151 -1.92 -7.20 -2.66
CA TYR A 151 -2.23 -8.56 -3.13
C TYR A 151 -3.02 -9.24 -2.03
N ASN A 152 -4.33 -9.37 -2.25
CA ASN A 152 -5.12 -10.23 -1.40
C ASN A 152 -4.79 -11.69 -1.74
N VAL A 153 -3.78 -12.26 -1.07
CA VAL A 153 -3.39 -13.68 -1.24
C VAL A 153 -4.61 -14.59 -0.98
N LYS A 154 -5.53 -14.20 -0.07
CA LYS A 154 -6.75 -14.97 0.22
C LYS A 154 -7.79 -14.98 -0.90
N ARG A 155 -7.73 -14.09 -1.90
CA ARG A 155 -8.79 -13.96 -2.93
C ARG A 155 -8.32 -13.98 -4.39
N GLY A 156 -7.00 -14.10 -4.65
CA GLY A 156 -6.47 -14.23 -6.02
C GLY A 156 -6.79 -13.03 -6.93
N LYS A 157 -6.94 -11.83 -6.35
CA LYS A 157 -7.29 -10.60 -7.08
C LYS A 157 -6.25 -9.51 -6.85
N LEU A 158 -5.88 -8.83 -7.94
CA LEU A 158 -4.96 -7.70 -7.98
C LEU A 158 -5.77 -6.41 -7.93
N TYR A 159 -5.59 -5.60 -6.89
CA TYR A 159 -6.03 -4.21 -6.85
C TYR A 159 -5.07 -3.40 -5.96
N THR A 160 -4.90 -2.11 -6.22
CA THR A 160 -4.00 -1.29 -5.39
C THR A 160 -4.83 -0.59 -4.30
N LEU A 161 -4.57 -0.92 -3.04
CA LEU A 161 -5.10 -0.16 -1.90
C LEU A 161 -4.20 1.06 -1.73
N PHE A 162 -4.76 2.25 -1.96
CA PHE A 162 -4.02 3.50 -1.92
C PHE A 162 -3.92 4.06 -0.51
N GLY A 163 -4.88 3.76 0.38
CA GLY A 163 -4.85 4.32 1.72
C GLY A 163 -6.18 4.33 2.44
N VAL A 164 -6.38 5.36 3.27
CA VAL A 164 -7.56 5.56 4.11
C VAL A 164 -8.33 6.79 3.65
N TYR A 165 -9.66 6.67 3.61
CA TYR A 165 -10.58 7.78 3.43
C TYR A 165 -11.43 7.94 4.69
N LEU A 166 -11.39 9.12 5.29
CA LEU A 166 -12.12 9.46 6.50
C LEU A 166 -13.40 10.19 6.09
N ASN A 167 -14.53 9.49 6.22
CA ASN A 167 -15.83 10.05 5.92
C ASN A 167 -16.45 10.62 7.20
N VAL A 168 -16.20 11.90 7.45
CA VAL A 168 -16.70 12.57 8.64
C VAL A 168 -18.17 12.95 8.44
N LYS A 169 -19.04 12.41 9.27
CA LYS A 169 -20.46 12.75 9.35
C LYS A 169 -20.62 13.99 10.22
N ALA A 170 -21.34 14.98 9.70
CA ALA A 170 -21.74 16.17 10.44
C ALA A 170 -22.87 15.85 11.43
#